data_AF-A0A8J5V0I3-F1
#
_entry.id   AF-A0A8J5V0I3-F1
#
_cell.length_a   1.000
_cell.length_b   1.000
_cell.length_c   1.000
_cell.angle_alpha   90.00
_cell.angle_beta   90.00
_cell.angle_gamma   90.00
#
_symmetry.space_group_name_H-M   'P 1'
#
loop_
_entity.id
_entity.type
_entity.pdbx_description
1 polymer ?
#
loop_
_entity_poly.entity_id
_entity_poly.type
_entity_poly.pdbx_seq_one_letter_code
_entity_poly.pdbx_strand_id
1 'polypeptide(L)' 'VESIVLSIISMLSSPNDESPANIEAAKDWRENQDDFKKKVDALFVNHRKCSER' A
#
# COMPACT_ATOMS: atom_id res chain seq x y z
N VAL A 1 -0.59 -18.52 -13.85
CA VAL A 1 0.30 -17.57 -13.12
C VAL A 1 -0.12 -16.12 -13.31
N GLU A 2 -0.49 -15.68 -14.52
CA GLU A 2 -1.02 -14.33 -14.80
C GLU A 2 -2.22 -13.96 -13.91
N SER A 3 -3.14 -14.90 -13.69
CA SER A 3 -4.29 -14.72 -12.79
C SER A 3 -3.90 -14.39 -11.33
N ILE A 4 -2.73 -14.82 -10.86
CA ILE A 4 -2.26 -14.51 -9.50
C ILE A 4 -1.77 -13.06 -9.43
N VAL A 5 -1.00 -12.63 -10.44
CA VAL A 5 -0.47 -11.26 -10.53
C VAL A 5 -1.62 -10.25 -10.66
N LEU A 6 -2.63 -10.56 -11.47
CA LEU A 6 -3.82 -9.71 -11.62
C LEU A 6 -4.61 -9.59 -10.31
N SER A 7 -4.73 -10.67 -9.54
CA SER A 7 -5.37 -10.64 -8.22
C SER A 7 -4.60 -9.73 -7.24
N ILE A 8 -3.27 -9.82 -7.22
CA ILE A 8 -2.43 -8.97 -6.37
C ILE A 8 -2.57 -7.49 -6.74
N ILE A 9 -2.55 -7.16 -8.03
CA ILE A 9 -2.75 -5.78 -8.50
C ILE A 9 -4.13 -5.25 -8.05
N SER A 10 -5.17 -6.08 -8.15
CA SER A 10 -6.51 -5.72 -7.70
C SER A 10 -6.56 -5.46 -6.19
N MET A 11 -5.88 -6.27 -5.37
CA MET A 11 -5.81 -6.07 -3.92
C MET A 11 -5.05 -4.80 -3.53
N LEU A 12 -4.04 -4.40 -4.30
CA LEU A 12 -3.26 -3.19 -4.03
C LEU A 12 -3.97 -1.90 -4.50
N SER A 13 -4.85 -2.01 -5.49
CA SER A 13 -5.60 -0.87 -6.05
C SER A 13 -6.81 -0.49 -5.19
N SER A 14 -7.36 -1.46 -4.44
CA SER A 14 -8.46 -1.25 -3.49
C SER A 14 -8.08 -1.85 -2.14
N PRO A 15 -7.49 -1.06 -1.22
CA PRO A 15 -7.13 -1.57 0.10
C PRO A 15 -8.39 -2.10 0.82
N ASN A 16 -8.30 -3.31 1.36
CA ASN A 16 -9.43 -3.97 2.04
C ASN A 16 -9.81 -3.23 3.33
N ASP A 17 -10.99 -2.64 3.34
CA ASP A 17 -11.58 -1.85 4.43
C ASP A 17 -12.45 -2.67 5.39
N GLU A 18 -13.01 -3.79 4.92
CA GLU A 18 -13.83 -4.75 5.69
C GLU A 18 -12.99 -5.63 6.63
N SER A 19 -11.75 -5.96 6.23
CA SER A 19 -10.83 -6.74 7.07
C SER A 19 -9.38 -6.29 6.86
N PRO A 20 -8.97 -5.19 7.51
CA PRO A 20 -7.63 -4.66 7.33
C PRO A 20 -6.60 -5.53 8.05
N ALA A 21 -5.53 -5.90 7.34
CA ALA A 21 -4.38 -6.57 7.95
C ALA A 21 -3.60 -5.66 8.92
N ASN A 22 -3.67 -4.34 8.70
CA ASN A 22 -3.12 -3.33 9.59
C ASN A 22 -4.19 -2.26 9.88
N ILE A 23 -4.67 -2.26 11.12
CA ILE A 23 -5.77 -1.39 11.58
C ILE A 23 -5.36 0.08 11.54
N GLU A 24 -4.13 0.40 11.95
CA GLU A 24 -3.62 1.79 11.99
C GLU A 24 -3.51 2.37 10.57
N ALA A 25 -2.99 1.58 9.64
CA ALA A 25 -2.90 1.97 8.24
C ALA A 25 -4.29 2.18 7.59
N ALA A 26 -5.26 1.33 7.94
CA ALA A 26 -6.63 1.46 7.46
C ALA A 26 -7.35 2.68 8.05
N LYS A 27 -7.06 3.04 9.31
CA LYS A 27 -7.55 4.27 9.92
C LYS A 27 -6.95 5.50 9.25
N ASP A 28 -5.62 5.53 9.08
CA ASP A 28 -4.92 6.61 8.37
C ASP A 28 -5.42 6.78 6.92
N TRP A 29 -5.72 5.69 6.22
CA TRP A 29 -6.29 5.75 4.86
C TRP A 29 -7.67 6.43 4.83
N ARG A 30 -8.51 6.18 5.84
CA ARG A 30 -9.87 6.75 5.92
C ARG A 30 -9.90 8.19 6.44
N GLU A 31 -9.07 8.49 7.45
CA GLU A 31 -9.11 9.77 8.17
C GLU A 31 -8.09 10.78 7.61
N ASN A 32 -6.93 10.34 7.12
CA ASN A 32 -5.78 11.19 6.76
C ASN A 32 -5.09 10.71 5.47
N GLN A 33 -5.86 10.59 4.38
CA GLN A 33 -5.41 9.98 3.12
C GLN A 33 -4.13 10.62 2.53
N ASP A 34 -3.97 11.95 2.66
CA ASP A 34 -2.78 12.65 2.17
C ASP A 34 -1.50 12.24 2.89
N ASP A 35 -1.56 12.05 4.21
CA ASP A 35 -0.40 11.64 5.00
C ASP A 35 -0.10 10.16 4.81
N PHE A 36 -1.14 9.33 4.63
CA PHE A 36 -0.95 7.95 4.20
C PHE A 36 -0.20 7.89 2.86
N LYS A 37 -0.59 8.71 1.87
CA LYS A 37 0.07 8.74 0.56
C LYS A 37 1.53 9.14 0.67
N LYS A 38 1.86 10.17 1.47
CA LYS A 38 3.26 10.57 1.74
C LYS A 38 4.08 9.43 2.35
N LYS A 39 3.51 8.66 3.29
CA LYS A 39 4.19 7.51 3.92
C LYS A 39 4.48 6.41 2.88
N VAL A 40 3.51 6.11 2.01
CA VAL A 40 3.68 5.13 0.90
C VAL A 40 4.73 5.59 -0.10
N ASP A 41 4.71 6.87 -0.49
CA ASP A 41 5.71 7.44 -1.40
C ASP A 41 7.12 7.37 -0.80
N ALA A 42 7.27 7.68 0.49
CA ALA A 42 8.54 7.57 1.20
C ALA A 42 9.05 6.11 1.26
N LEU A 43 8.16 5.15 1.50
CA LEU A 43 8.48 3.72 1.44
C LEU A 43 8.97 3.31 0.05
N PHE A 44 8.30 3.75 -1.02
CA PHE A 44 8.70 3.44 -2.40
C PHE A 44 10.09 4.01 -2.73
N VAL A 45 10.36 5.25 -2.32
CA VAL A 45 11.69 5.88 -2.51
C VAL A 45 12.78 5.12 -1.75
N ASN A 46 12.51 4.71 -0.51
CA ASN A 46 13.46 3.90 0.26
C ASN A 46 13.71 2.54 -0.38
N HIS A 47 12.67 1.92 -0.94
CA HIS A 47 12.80 0.63 -1.60
C HIS A 47 13.65 0.73 -2.88
N ARG A 48 13.53 1.82 -3.65
CA ARG A 48 14.41 2.10 -4.81
C ARG A 48 15.87 2.28 -4.38
N LYS A 49 16.11 3.08 -3.33
CA LYS A 49 17.46 3.28 -2.78
C LYS A 49 18.11 2.01 -2.24
N CYS A 50 17.31 1.01 -1.84
CA CYS A 50 17.81 -0.29 -1.38
C CYS A 50 18.17 -1.22 -2.56
N SER A 51 17.52 -1.05 -3.72
CA SER A 51 17.81 -1.83 -4.93
C SER A 51 19.01 -1.30 -5.73
N GLU A 52 19.45 -0.06 -5.47
CA GLU A 52 20.60 0.59 -6.12
C GLU A 52 21.92 0.42 -5.31
N ARG A 53 21.87 -0.36 -4.23
CA ARG A 53 23.03 -0.72 -3.39
C ARG A 53 23.32 -2.21 -3.50
#